data_AF-A0A3B8JUT8-F1
#
_entry.id   AF-A0A3B8JUT8-F1
#
_cell.length_a   1.000
_cell.length_b   1.000
_cell.length_c   1.000
_cell.angle_alpha   90.00
_cell.angle_beta   90.00
_cell.angle_gamma   90.00
#
_symmetry.space_group_name_H-M   'P 1'
#
loop_
_entity.id
_entity.type
_entity.pdbx_description
1 polymer ?
#
loop_
_entity_poly.entity_id
_entity_poly.type
_entity_poly.pdbx_seq_one_letter_code
_entity_poly.pdbx_strand_id
1 'polypeptide(L)'
;MLSQMLSHLDEYRLKVQPLPFSSVSAVSVTERTIGVGNHRGTETRGGFAVIVWKGGRLDAVVRFQLWGNQLDDVSTAIKDLGTSLETDRAILRSKGFLRLDLQTKSLAEFNSTLNAWYQTVDYKVLYEFYAQDTDGADSLITRIPITINSEYGESTIVTGDMVRWDNQTAPTLVVQKTLNIGSLSALVFIPGTAPSGTVTLRRTDGSASPPTTFPTLADFLNAVAGQNPATRHGQVIFPSISDFLNAFPPPAPNTAVKLGDWNDDQVPDIYESRVLKISPAIELSSAADRFEISYQNAALNQVAVIYLRVLRGQSI
;
A
#
# COMPACT_ATOMS: atom_id res chain seq x y z
N MET A 1 -0.13 18.52 -7.81
CA MET A 1 0.31 18.41 -6.41
C MET A 1 -0.05 19.68 -5.64
N LEU A 2 0.61 20.81 -5.90
CA LEU A 2 0.19 22.12 -5.38
C LEU A 2 -1.25 22.48 -5.77
N SER A 3 -1.61 22.30 -7.05
CA SER A 3 -2.97 22.50 -7.56
C SER A 3 -4.03 21.67 -6.85
N GLN A 4 -3.70 20.41 -6.49
CA GLN A 4 -4.59 19.51 -5.77
C GLN A 4 -4.78 19.94 -4.32
N MET A 5 -3.69 20.32 -3.64
CA MET A 5 -3.75 20.90 -2.29
C MET A 5 -4.66 22.13 -2.28
N LEU A 6 -4.45 23.06 -3.22
CA LEU A 6 -5.25 24.28 -3.32
C LEU A 6 -6.71 23.96 -3.68
N SER A 7 -6.98 22.98 -4.54
CA SER A 7 -8.35 22.56 -4.87
C SER A 7 -9.12 22.04 -3.65
N HIS A 8 -8.46 21.29 -2.75
CA HIS A 8 -9.10 20.83 -1.51
C HIS A 8 -9.38 21.98 -0.55
N LEU A 9 -8.52 23.01 -0.54
CA LEU A 9 -8.73 24.21 0.27
C LEU A 9 -9.73 25.19 -0.37
N ASP A 10 -9.91 25.15 -1.70
CA ASP A 10 -10.89 25.96 -2.45
C ASP A 10 -12.33 25.63 -2.01
N GLU A 11 -12.58 24.40 -1.53
CA GLU A 11 -13.87 23.97 -0.96
C GLU A 11 -14.28 24.81 0.28
N TYR A 12 -13.32 25.43 0.96
CA TYR A 12 -13.55 26.26 2.15
C TYR A 12 -13.73 27.74 1.82
N ARG A 13 -13.84 28.10 0.54
CA ARG A 13 -14.10 29.48 0.13
C ARG A 13 -15.50 29.91 0.51
N LEU A 14 -15.59 31.07 1.12
CA LEU A 14 -16.86 31.69 1.45
C LEU A 14 -17.38 32.49 0.25
N LYS A 15 -18.63 32.23 -0.10
CA LYS A 15 -19.34 32.97 -1.14
C LYS A 15 -20.06 34.15 -0.50
N VAL A 16 -19.55 35.35 -0.70
CA VAL A 16 -20.23 36.59 -0.30
C VAL A 16 -20.65 37.33 -1.55
N GLN A 17 -21.90 37.19 -1.98
CA GLN A 17 -22.44 37.95 -3.12
C GLN A 17 -22.85 39.35 -2.66
N PRO A 18 -22.62 40.43 -3.45
CA PRO A 18 -22.09 40.48 -4.83
C PRO A 18 -20.55 40.59 -4.91
N LEU A 19 -19.84 40.37 -3.81
CA LEU A 19 -18.38 40.51 -3.76
C LEU A 19 -17.66 39.39 -4.52
N PRO A 20 -16.38 39.59 -4.87
CA PRO A 20 -15.55 38.52 -5.41
C PRO A 20 -15.52 37.32 -4.46
N PHE A 21 -15.46 36.12 -5.02
CA PHE A 21 -15.23 34.92 -4.21
C PHE A 21 -13.91 35.07 -3.46
N SER A 22 -13.92 34.76 -2.16
CA SER A 22 -12.69 34.66 -1.37
C SER A 22 -11.69 33.77 -2.10
N SER A 23 -10.40 34.09 -2.19
CA SER A 23 -9.43 33.26 -2.94
C SER A 23 -8.51 32.49 -2.01
N VAL A 24 -7.95 31.38 -2.51
CA VAL A 24 -6.88 30.65 -1.85
C VAL A 24 -5.67 30.56 -2.78
N SER A 25 -4.47 30.87 -2.28
CA SER A 25 -3.23 30.89 -3.06
C SER A 25 -2.05 30.48 -2.21
N ALA A 26 -1.02 29.87 -2.81
CA ALA A 26 0.22 29.58 -2.10
C ALA A 26 1.14 30.81 -2.09
N VAL A 27 1.64 31.16 -0.92
CA VAL A 27 2.63 32.23 -0.70
C VAL A 27 4.05 31.69 -0.81
N SER A 28 4.27 30.50 -0.25
CA SER A 28 5.53 29.76 -0.38
C SER A 28 5.26 28.27 -0.41
N VAL A 29 6.12 27.53 -1.10
CA VAL A 29 6.02 26.08 -1.22
C VAL A 29 7.43 25.51 -1.21
N THR A 30 7.69 24.63 -0.25
CA THR A 30 8.94 23.85 -0.21
C THR A 30 8.57 22.38 -0.29
N GLU A 31 9.11 21.69 -1.29
CA GLU A 31 8.95 20.25 -1.41
C GLU A 31 9.89 19.52 -0.42
N ARG A 32 9.37 18.46 0.19
CA ARG A 32 10.09 17.59 1.10
C ARG A 32 9.87 16.15 0.70
N THR A 33 10.89 15.34 0.94
CA THR A 33 10.84 13.93 0.60
C THR A 33 10.01 13.12 1.58
N ILE A 34 9.38 12.06 1.08
CA ILE A 34 8.84 10.99 1.93
C ILE A 34 9.81 9.80 1.87
N GLY A 35 10.37 9.42 3.01
CA GLY A 35 11.35 8.32 3.09
C GLY A 35 12.62 8.55 2.24
N VAL A 36 13.27 7.45 1.86
CA VAL A 36 14.45 7.47 0.98
C VAL A 36 13.96 7.60 -0.47
N GLY A 37 14.28 8.72 -1.12
CA GLY A 37 14.01 8.94 -2.55
C GLY A 37 12.54 9.13 -2.95
N ASN A 38 11.65 9.64 -2.08
CA ASN A 38 10.20 9.88 -2.38
C ASN A 38 9.34 8.61 -2.56
N HIS A 39 9.84 7.47 -2.09
CA HIS A 39 9.17 6.19 -2.26
C HIS A 39 8.29 5.87 -1.06
N ARG A 40 6.98 5.67 -1.31
CA ARG A 40 6.03 5.19 -0.31
C ARG A 40 5.76 3.69 -0.43
N GLY A 41 5.75 3.18 -1.66
CA GLY A 41 5.49 1.78 -1.96
C GLY A 41 5.17 1.56 -3.44
N THR A 42 4.89 0.32 -3.81
CA THR A 42 4.49 -0.07 -5.17
C THR A 42 3.14 -0.77 -5.12
N GLU A 43 2.29 -0.50 -6.11
CA GLU A 43 1.04 -1.23 -6.31
C GLU A 43 1.06 -1.87 -7.70
N THR A 44 0.81 -3.18 -7.74
CA THR A 44 0.70 -3.90 -9.01
C THR A 44 -0.77 -3.85 -9.48
N ARG A 45 -1.05 -3.19 -10.61
CA ARG A 45 -2.35 -3.26 -11.27
C ARG A 45 -2.30 -4.25 -12.43
N GLY A 46 -2.79 -5.47 -12.19
CA GLY A 46 -2.88 -6.49 -13.23
C GLY A 46 -1.53 -6.85 -13.88
N GLY A 47 -1.59 -7.51 -15.04
CA GLY A 47 -0.46 -8.20 -15.63
C GLY A 47 0.69 -7.37 -16.21
N PHE A 48 0.59 -6.03 -16.34
CA PHE A 48 1.59 -5.28 -17.12
C PHE A 48 1.98 -3.87 -16.63
N ALA A 49 1.55 -3.41 -15.44
CA ALA A 49 2.06 -2.14 -14.90
C ALA A 49 2.18 -2.15 -13.36
N VAL A 50 3.41 -2.01 -12.87
CA VAL A 50 3.67 -1.65 -11.47
C VAL A 50 3.56 -0.13 -11.38
N ILE A 51 2.55 0.34 -10.66
CA ILE A 51 2.43 1.75 -10.32
C ILE A 51 3.32 1.98 -9.10
N VAL A 52 4.38 2.77 -9.27
CA VAL A 52 5.13 3.26 -8.12
C VAL A 52 4.32 4.38 -7.50
N TRP A 53 3.97 4.21 -6.22
CA TRP A 53 3.43 5.30 -5.43
C TRP A 53 4.61 6.17 -5.01
N LYS A 54 4.97 7.08 -5.90
CA LYS A 54 5.80 8.23 -5.55
C LYS A 54 4.90 9.21 -4.79
N GLY A 55 5.48 9.89 -3.83
CA GLY A 55 4.77 10.95 -3.13
C GLY A 55 5.74 11.98 -2.63
N GLY A 56 5.20 13.07 -2.15
CA GLY A 56 5.98 14.15 -1.59
C GLY A 56 5.20 14.83 -0.50
N ARG A 57 5.93 15.61 0.29
CA ARG A 57 5.32 16.53 1.23
C ARG A 57 5.53 17.95 0.72
N LEU A 58 4.49 18.75 0.73
CA LEU A 58 4.59 20.19 0.59
C LEU A 58 4.58 20.79 1.98
N ASP A 59 5.67 21.44 2.38
CA ASP A 59 5.67 22.39 3.49
C ASP A 59 5.43 23.77 2.88
N ALA A 60 4.19 24.25 2.98
CA ALA A 60 3.72 25.43 2.27
C ALA A 60 3.11 26.44 3.22
N VAL A 61 3.06 27.70 2.79
CA VAL A 61 2.23 28.74 3.38
C VAL A 61 1.12 29.06 2.39
N VAL A 62 -0.13 28.88 2.81
CA VAL A 62 -1.31 29.15 1.98
C VAL A 62 -2.04 30.36 2.54
N ARG A 63 -2.36 31.30 1.66
CA ARG A 63 -3.11 32.52 1.95
C ARG A 63 -4.53 32.40 1.48
N PHE A 64 -5.46 32.61 2.39
CA PHE A 64 -6.85 32.92 2.07
C PHE A 64 -7.03 34.43 2.04
N GLN A 65 -7.74 34.94 1.04
CA GLN A 65 -8.20 36.32 0.98
C GLN A 65 -9.72 36.32 1.08
N LEU A 66 -10.24 36.96 2.12
CA LEU A 66 -11.66 36.98 2.45
C LEU A 66 -12.20 38.39 2.30
N TRP A 67 -13.48 38.50 1.92
CA TRP A 67 -14.16 39.75 1.61
C TRP A 67 -15.41 39.91 2.47
N GLY A 68 -15.79 41.16 2.72
CA GLY A 68 -17.00 41.52 3.47
C GLY A 68 -17.45 42.94 3.13
N ASN A 69 -18.74 43.22 3.30
CA ASN A 69 -19.28 44.55 3.04
C ASN A 69 -18.91 45.52 4.18
N GLN A 70 -18.79 44.98 5.39
CA GLN A 70 -18.35 45.68 6.59
C GLN A 70 -17.10 45.02 7.18
N LEU A 71 -16.39 45.78 8.04
CA LEU A 71 -15.19 45.29 8.73
C LEU A 71 -15.48 44.04 9.59
N ASP A 72 -16.65 44.00 10.23
CA ASP A 72 -17.06 42.88 11.09
C ASP A 72 -17.42 41.63 10.27
N ASP A 73 -17.91 41.80 9.04
CA ASP A 73 -18.20 40.68 8.14
C ASP A 73 -16.92 39.91 7.79
N VAL A 74 -15.83 40.63 7.52
CA VAL A 74 -14.53 40.02 7.23
C VAL A 74 -13.97 39.28 8.44
N SER A 75 -14.13 39.85 9.63
CA SER A 75 -13.72 39.20 10.87
C SER A 75 -14.51 37.92 11.14
N THR A 76 -15.82 37.95 10.87
CA THR A 76 -16.71 36.79 10.96
C THR A 76 -16.31 35.72 9.94
N ALA A 77 -16.07 36.10 8.69
CA ALA A 77 -15.62 35.20 7.63
C ALA A 77 -14.31 34.46 7.98
N ILE A 78 -13.35 35.14 8.63
CA ILE A 78 -12.12 34.48 9.10
C ILE A 78 -12.39 33.49 10.22
N LYS A 79 -13.28 33.84 11.15
CA LYS A 79 -13.67 32.93 12.25
C LYS A 79 -14.36 31.69 11.68
N ASP A 80 -15.28 31.86 10.75
CA ASP A 80 -16.03 30.77 10.12
C ASP A 80 -15.11 29.85 9.30
N LEU A 81 -14.14 30.42 8.56
CA LEU A 81 -13.08 29.64 7.92
C LEU A 81 -12.31 28.79 8.94
N GLY A 82 -11.87 29.40 10.04
CA GLY A 82 -11.13 28.70 11.09
C GLY A 82 -11.95 27.57 11.73
N THR A 83 -13.23 27.81 12.02
CA THR A 83 -14.14 26.79 12.54
C THR A 83 -14.33 25.65 11.54
N SER A 84 -14.56 25.96 10.26
CA SER A 84 -14.78 24.95 9.23
C SER A 84 -13.55 24.05 9.05
N LEU A 85 -12.34 24.63 9.02
CA LEU A 85 -11.09 23.88 8.89
C LEU A 85 -10.85 22.95 10.10
N GLU A 86 -11.20 23.39 11.32
CA GLU A 86 -11.04 22.56 12.52
C GLU A 86 -12.11 21.46 12.61
N THR A 87 -13.36 21.77 12.26
CA THR A 87 -14.44 20.78 12.18
C THR A 87 -14.09 19.66 11.20
N ASP A 88 -13.54 20.02 10.04
CA ASP A 88 -13.19 19.07 8.99
C ASP A 88 -11.78 18.49 9.10
N ARG A 89 -11.09 18.67 10.23
CA ARG A 89 -9.70 18.23 10.41
C ARG A 89 -9.47 16.76 10.07
N ALA A 90 -10.44 15.89 10.38
CA ALA A 90 -10.38 14.47 10.03
C ALA A 90 -10.50 14.21 8.52
N ILE A 91 -11.35 14.98 7.82
CA ILE A 91 -11.54 14.94 6.37
C ILE A 91 -10.29 15.48 5.66
N LEU A 92 -9.75 16.61 6.14
CA LEU A 92 -8.50 17.16 5.64
C LEU A 92 -7.33 16.18 5.82
N ARG A 93 -7.26 15.47 6.95
CA ARG A 93 -6.28 14.38 7.15
C ARG A 93 -6.43 13.26 6.12
N SER A 94 -7.64 12.80 5.83
CA SER A 94 -7.84 11.74 4.82
C SER A 94 -7.49 12.22 3.40
N LYS A 95 -7.61 13.54 3.13
CA LYS A 95 -7.17 14.19 1.88
C LYS A 95 -5.66 14.46 1.80
N GLY A 96 -4.90 14.23 2.88
CA GLY A 96 -3.43 14.35 2.90
C GLY A 96 -2.85 15.50 3.74
N PHE A 97 -3.68 16.28 4.43
CA PHE A 97 -3.21 17.37 5.29
C PHE A 97 -2.73 16.83 6.64
N LEU A 98 -1.41 16.80 6.83
CA LEU A 98 -0.77 16.34 8.06
C LEU A 98 -0.71 17.42 9.14
N ARG A 99 -0.57 18.68 8.71
CA ARG A 99 -0.53 19.87 9.57
C ARG A 99 -1.22 21.04 8.86
N LEU A 100 -1.99 21.81 9.62
CA LEU A 100 -2.64 23.03 9.16
C LEU A 100 -2.74 24.01 10.34
N ASP A 101 -1.76 24.90 10.45
CA ASP A 101 -1.67 25.82 11.59
C ASP A 101 -1.83 27.26 11.11
N LEU A 102 -2.63 28.06 11.81
CA LEU A 102 -2.72 29.49 11.55
C LEU A 102 -1.36 30.16 11.82
N GLN A 103 -0.82 30.88 10.85
CA GLN A 103 0.47 31.55 10.96
C GLN A 103 0.33 33.04 11.17
N THR A 104 -0.43 33.73 10.32
CA THR A 104 -0.53 35.20 10.35
C THR A 104 -1.87 35.66 9.80
N LYS A 105 -2.35 36.80 10.29
CA LYS A 105 -3.54 37.49 9.81
C LYS A 105 -3.13 38.93 9.50
N SER A 106 -3.42 39.42 8.29
CA SER A 106 -3.13 40.82 7.94
C SER A 106 -4.05 41.77 8.71
N LEU A 107 -3.82 43.08 8.64
CA LEU A 107 -4.89 44.03 8.98
C LEU A 107 -5.97 43.98 7.88
N ALA A 108 -7.19 44.35 8.24
CA ALA A 108 -8.25 44.50 7.26
C ALA A 108 -8.06 45.80 6.48
N GLU A 109 -8.23 45.74 5.18
CA GLU A 109 -8.02 46.86 4.27
C GLU A 109 -9.31 47.13 3.49
N PHE A 110 -9.59 48.41 3.27
CA PHE A 110 -10.76 48.83 2.50
C PHE A 110 -10.40 48.99 1.02
N ASN A 111 -11.13 48.32 0.14
CA ASN A 111 -11.05 48.46 -1.30
C ASN A 111 -12.16 49.42 -1.78
N SER A 112 -11.77 50.64 -2.13
CA SER A 112 -12.69 51.68 -2.58
C SER A 112 -13.34 51.41 -3.95
N THR A 113 -12.73 50.58 -4.80
CA THR A 113 -13.27 50.23 -6.12
C THR A 113 -14.42 49.23 -6.01
N LEU A 114 -14.32 48.30 -5.07
CA LEU A 114 -15.36 47.30 -4.80
C LEU A 114 -16.30 47.70 -3.66
N ASN A 115 -16.03 48.84 -2.99
CA ASN A 115 -16.71 49.29 -1.79
C ASN A 115 -16.81 48.18 -0.72
N ALA A 116 -15.69 47.50 -0.47
CA ALA A 116 -15.64 46.29 0.34
C ALA A 116 -14.38 46.23 1.20
N TRP A 117 -14.45 45.52 2.30
CA TRP A 117 -13.31 45.20 3.15
C TRP A 117 -12.73 43.85 2.75
N TYR A 118 -11.41 43.71 2.83
CA TYR A 118 -10.75 42.43 2.67
C TYR A 118 -9.65 42.23 3.71
N GLN A 119 -9.37 40.96 4.00
CA GLN A 119 -8.29 40.58 4.90
C GLN A 119 -7.71 39.25 4.44
N THR A 120 -6.41 39.09 4.67
CA THR A 120 -5.69 37.87 4.33
C THR A 120 -5.33 37.10 5.58
N VAL A 121 -5.38 35.77 5.48
CA VAL A 121 -4.98 34.86 6.54
C VAL A 121 -4.10 33.76 5.97
N ASP A 122 -2.94 33.57 6.59
CA ASP A 122 -1.90 32.65 6.17
C ASP A 122 -1.88 31.43 7.09
N TYR A 123 -1.95 30.25 6.50
CA TYR A 123 -1.83 28.95 7.17
C TYR A 123 -0.56 28.25 6.75
N LYS A 124 0.18 27.73 7.74
CA LYS A 124 1.28 26.80 7.51
C LYS A 124 0.73 25.41 7.31
N VAL A 125 1.01 24.82 6.16
CA VAL A 125 0.47 23.55 5.70
C VAL A 125 1.58 22.54 5.54
N LEU A 126 1.41 21.35 6.10
CA LEU A 126 2.18 20.16 5.69
C LEU A 126 1.21 19.21 4.98
N TYR A 127 1.35 19.12 3.66
CA TYR A 127 0.46 18.32 2.80
C TYR A 127 1.22 17.16 2.18
N GLU A 128 0.80 15.93 2.44
CA GLU A 128 1.32 14.73 1.81
C GLU A 128 0.41 14.33 0.63
N PHE A 129 1.00 14.24 -0.55
CA PHE A 129 0.30 13.83 -1.76
C PHE A 129 0.90 12.55 -2.33
N TYR A 130 0.08 11.85 -3.10
CA TYR A 130 0.47 10.64 -3.80
C TYR A 130 0.30 10.87 -5.28
N ALA A 131 1.37 10.68 -6.03
CA ALA A 131 1.34 10.68 -7.48
C ALA A 131 1.45 9.23 -7.95
N GLN A 132 0.49 8.81 -8.77
CA GLN A 132 0.66 7.61 -9.57
C GLN A 132 1.50 8.03 -10.77
N ASP A 133 2.76 7.60 -10.78
CA ASP A 133 3.58 7.76 -11.96
C ASP A 133 3.16 6.68 -12.97
N THR A 134 2.56 7.12 -14.08
CA THR A 134 2.11 6.25 -15.17
C THR A 134 2.79 6.59 -16.50
N ASP A 135 3.52 7.70 -16.56
CA ASP A 135 4.20 8.19 -17.76
C ASP A 135 5.66 7.75 -17.75
N GLY A 136 5.90 6.56 -18.31
CA GLY A 136 7.08 6.32 -19.12
C GLY A 136 8.44 6.21 -18.41
N ALA A 137 8.97 4.99 -18.43
CA ALA A 137 10.41 4.71 -18.45
C ALA A 137 11.25 4.99 -17.20
N ASP A 138 10.66 5.12 -16.02
CA ASP A 138 11.39 4.94 -14.74
C ASP A 138 11.46 3.47 -14.30
N SER A 139 11.80 2.62 -15.27
CA SER A 139 12.60 1.40 -15.03
C SER A 139 14.00 1.74 -14.48
N LEU A 140 14.25 3.00 -14.11
CA LEU A 140 15.39 3.45 -13.33
C LEU A 140 15.01 3.59 -11.83
N ILE A 141 14.97 2.46 -11.13
CA ILE A 141 15.97 2.24 -10.07
C ILE A 141 16.11 3.38 -9.05
N THR A 142 15.43 3.26 -7.91
CA THR A 142 16.14 3.49 -6.65
C THR A 142 16.71 2.14 -6.23
N ARG A 143 17.81 1.76 -6.89
CA ARG A 143 18.68 0.65 -6.50
C ARG A 143 19.19 1.04 -5.11
N ILE A 144 18.72 0.36 -4.08
CA ILE A 144 19.67 0.00 -3.03
C ILE A 144 20.35 -1.23 -3.61
N PRO A 145 21.57 -1.13 -4.16
CA PRO A 145 22.37 -2.33 -4.30
C PRO A 145 22.54 -2.87 -2.88
N ILE A 146 21.79 -3.91 -2.55
CA ILE A 146 22.28 -4.82 -1.55
C ILE A 146 23.35 -5.57 -2.31
N THR A 147 24.59 -5.08 -2.22
CA THR A 147 25.73 -5.96 -2.37
C THR A 147 25.61 -6.92 -1.21
N ILE A 148 24.87 -8.01 -1.40
CA ILE A 148 25.07 -9.17 -0.56
C ILE A 148 26.50 -9.54 -0.91
N ASN A 149 27.41 -9.35 0.03
CA ASN A 149 28.76 -9.85 -0.09
C ASN A 149 28.68 -11.39 0.06
N SER A 150 27.93 -12.03 -0.83
CA SER A 150 27.99 -13.47 -1.08
C SER A 150 28.87 -13.66 -2.29
N GLU A 151 29.62 -14.75 -2.27
CA GLU A 151 30.57 -15.14 -3.32
C GLU A 151 29.90 -15.34 -4.70
N TYR A 152 28.56 -15.33 -4.75
CA TYR A 152 27.73 -15.75 -5.88
C TYR A 152 26.98 -14.60 -6.60
N GLY A 153 27.20 -13.34 -6.21
CA GLY A 153 26.79 -12.19 -7.04
C GLY A 153 25.28 -12.08 -7.34
N GLU A 154 24.41 -12.42 -6.38
CA GLU A 154 22.96 -12.38 -6.58
C GLU A 154 22.41 -10.94 -6.60
N SER A 155 21.58 -10.63 -7.60
CA SER A 155 20.74 -9.43 -7.58
C SER A 155 19.31 -9.79 -8.00
N THR A 156 18.34 -9.60 -7.10
CA THR A 156 16.91 -9.71 -7.43
C THR A 156 16.09 -8.71 -6.61
N ILE A 157 15.04 -8.16 -7.23
CA ILE A 157 14.18 -7.13 -6.65
C ILE A 157 12.87 -7.79 -6.25
N VAL A 158 12.48 -7.67 -4.99
CA VAL A 158 11.22 -8.25 -4.53
C VAL A 158 10.38 -7.27 -3.71
N THR A 159 9.12 -7.06 -4.12
CA THR A 159 8.14 -6.21 -3.42
C THR A 159 6.76 -6.90 -3.33
N GLY A 160 6.16 -6.93 -2.13
CA GLY A 160 4.80 -7.46 -1.85
C GLY A 160 4.65 -8.11 -0.47
N ASP A 161 3.43 -8.57 -0.12
CA ASP A 161 3.22 -9.54 0.97
C ASP A 161 3.84 -10.87 0.51
N MET A 162 5.15 -10.98 0.70
CA MET A 162 5.94 -12.09 0.22
C MET A 162 6.95 -12.49 1.29
N VAL A 163 7.20 -13.80 1.38
CA VAL A 163 8.30 -14.37 2.15
C VAL A 163 9.18 -15.21 1.24
N ARG A 164 10.47 -15.27 1.58
CA ARG A 164 11.44 -16.22 1.02
C ARG A 164 11.67 -17.30 2.08
N TRP A 165 11.53 -18.55 1.67
CA TRP A 165 11.96 -19.70 2.46
C TRP A 165 13.20 -20.29 1.82
N ASP A 166 14.22 -20.55 2.63
CA ASP A 166 15.45 -21.22 2.24
C ASP A 166 16.05 -21.98 3.44
N ASN A 167 17.26 -22.52 3.28
CA ASN A 167 17.99 -23.24 4.32
C ASN A 167 18.55 -22.34 5.44
N GLN A 168 18.34 -21.03 5.39
CA GLN A 168 18.70 -20.10 6.45
C GLN A 168 17.47 -19.65 7.24
N THR A 169 16.35 -19.39 6.56
CA THR A 169 15.11 -18.94 7.20
C THR A 169 13.85 -19.28 6.41
N ALA A 170 12.75 -19.54 7.12
CA ALA A 170 11.43 -19.79 6.56
C ALA A 170 10.34 -19.06 7.38
N PRO A 171 10.30 -17.71 7.34
CA PRO A 171 9.34 -16.92 8.09
C PRO A 171 7.90 -17.17 7.62
N THR A 172 6.94 -17.05 8.53
CA THR A 172 5.51 -17.16 8.19
C THR A 172 5.08 -16.01 7.28
N LEU A 173 4.43 -16.33 6.15
CA LEU A 173 3.73 -15.33 5.36
C LEU A 173 2.48 -14.90 6.12
N VAL A 174 2.31 -13.60 6.37
CA VAL A 174 1.16 -13.06 7.08
C VAL A 174 0.53 -11.94 6.26
N VAL A 175 -0.78 -12.06 6.02
CA VAL A 175 -1.61 -10.99 5.45
C VAL A 175 -2.63 -10.60 6.51
N GLN A 176 -2.49 -9.40 7.07
CA GLN A 176 -3.38 -8.85 8.10
C GLN A 176 -3.82 -7.43 7.71
N LYS A 177 -4.72 -7.37 6.73
CA LYS A 177 -5.30 -6.12 6.21
C LYS A 177 -6.55 -6.45 5.41
N THR A 178 -7.42 -5.47 5.21
CA THR A 178 -8.60 -5.64 4.35
C THR A 178 -8.17 -5.94 2.91
N LEU A 179 -8.46 -7.16 2.43
CA LEU A 179 -7.98 -7.67 1.13
C LEU A 179 -8.85 -8.84 0.63
N ASN A 180 -9.11 -8.86 -0.67
CA ASN A 180 -9.61 -10.05 -1.38
C ASN A 180 -8.42 -10.84 -1.92
N ILE A 181 -8.18 -12.03 -1.39
CA ILE A 181 -7.12 -12.94 -1.84
C ILE A 181 -7.67 -13.82 -2.96
N GLY A 182 -7.26 -13.54 -4.19
CA GLY A 182 -7.72 -14.25 -5.37
C GLY A 182 -6.73 -15.24 -5.94
N SER A 183 -5.46 -15.20 -5.52
CA SER A 183 -4.47 -16.21 -5.91
C SER A 183 -3.31 -16.29 -4.92
N LEU A 184 -2.65 -17.44 -4.89
CA LEU A 184 -1.32 -17.64 -4.30
C LEU A 184 -0.31 -17.87 -5.44
N SER A 185 0.90 -17.35 -5.29
CA SER A 185 2.00 -17.57 -6.23
C SER A 185 3.19 -18.14 -5.49
N ALA A 186 3.85 -19.11 -6.10
CA ALA A 186 5.11 -19.65 -5.66
C ALA A 186 6.16 -19.55 -6.79
N LEU A 187 7.38 -19.16 -6.46
CA LEU A 187 8.54 -19.28 -7.34
C LEU A 187 9.55 -20.19 -6.64
N VAL A 188 9.86 -21.33 -7.26
CA VAL A 188 10.45 -22.48 -6.57
C VAL A 188 11.73 -22.93 -7.25
N PHE A 189 12.81 -23.03 -6.49
CA PHE A 189 14.02 -23.75 -6.86
C PHE A 189 14.25 -24.89 -5.84
N ILE A 190 14.27 -26.12 -6.34
CA ILE A 190 14.58 -27.33 -5.55
C ILE A 190 15.55 -28.17 -6.38
N PRO A 191 16.87 -28.09 -6.11
CA PRO A 191 17.86 -28.95 -6.74
C PRO A 191 17.75 -30.36 -6.12
N GLY A 192 17.00 -31.23 -6.77
CA GLY A 192 16.83 -32.63 -6.36
C GLY A 192 15.63 -32.86 -5.44
N THR A 193 15.87 -33.46 -4.27
CA THR A 193 14.79 -33.89 -3.37
C THR A 193 14.18 -32.69 -2.65
N ALA A 194 12.84 -32.62 -2.63
CA ALA A 194 12.13 -31.57 -1.92
C ALA A 194 12.45 -31.57 -0.41
N PRO A 195 12.53 -30.38 0.22
CA PRO A 195 12.68 -30.29 1.67
C PRO A 195 11.51 -30.97 2.39
N SER A 196 11.79 -31.57 3.55
CA SER A 196 10.75 -32.23 4.37
C SER A 196 9.99 -31.20 5.22
N GLY A 197 8.93 -31.65 5.89
CA GLY A 197 8.18 -30.85 6.85
C GLY A 197 6.86 -30.29 6.33
N THR A 198 5.97 -30.04 7.27
CA THR A 198 4.58 -29.65 7.01
C THR A 198 4.44 -28.16 6.72
N VAL A 199 3.44 -27.84 5.90
CA VAL A 199 3.02 -26.47 5.59
C VAL A 199 1.58 -26.29 6.03
N THR A 200 1.28 -25.21 6.74
CA THR A 200 -0.07 -24.89 7.19
C THR A 200 -0.56 -23.62 6.50
N LEU A 201 -1.72 -23.70 5.88
CA LEU A 201 -2.48 -22.54 5.41
C LEU A 201 -3.58 -22.28 6.44
N ARG A 202 -3.70 -21.03 6.89
CA ARG A 202 -4.64 -20.67 7.94
C ARG A 202 -5.34 -19.35 7.62
N ARG A 203 -6.65 -19.28 7.90
CA ARG A 203 -7.45 -18.05 7.94
C ARG A 203 -8.07 -17.91 9.32
N THR A 204 -7.93 -16.73 9.91
CA THR A 204 -8.56 -16.37 11.20
C THR A 204 -9.17 -14.97 11.15
N ASP A 205 -10.06 -14.65 12.10
CA ASP A 205 -10.74 -13.36 12.26
C ASP A 205 -10.31 -12.61 13.53
N GLY A 206 -9.19 -13.03 14.13
CA GLY A 206 -8.66 -12.48 15.38
C GLY A 206 -9.37 -12.98 16.64
N SER A 207 -10.39 -13.84 16.52
CA SER A 207 -10.96 -14.54 17.68
C SER A 207 -9.97 -15.54 18.29
N ALA A 208 -10.14 -15.85 19.58
CA ALA A 208 -9.30 -16.82 20.30
C ALA A 208 -9.75 -18.28 20.13
N SER A 209 -10.79 -18.54 19.34
CA SER A 209 -11.24 -19.90 19.04
C SER A 209 -10.13 -20.68 18.32
N PRO A 210 -10.10 -22.03 18.38
CA PRO A 210 -9.17 -22.81 17.56
C PRO A 210 -9.67 -22.89 16.10
N PRO A 211 -8.79 -22.93 15.09
CA PRO A 211 -9.20 -23.06 13.69
C PRO A 211 -9.68 -24.48 13.39
N THR A 212 -10.75 -24.60 12.61
CA THR A 212 -11.21 -25.90 12.10
C THR A 212 -10.20 -26.44 11.10
N THR A 213 -9.70 -27.66 11.31
CA THR A 213 -8.78 -28.32 10.36
C THR A 213 -9.58 -29.03 9.27
N PHE A 214 -9.30 -28.68 8.02
CA PHE A 214 -9.88 -29.30 6.83
C PHE A 214 -8.92 -30.33 6.24
N PRO A 215 -9.43 -31.46 5.70
CA PRO A 215 -8.59 -32.54 5.20
C PRO A 215 -7.96 -32.23 3.84
N THR A 216 -8.57 -31.36 3.04
CA THR A 216 -8.06 -30.98 1.72
C THR A 216 -8.07 -29.47 1.52
N LEU A 217 -7.24 -28.98 0.58
CA LEU A 217 -7.26 -27.57 0.18
C LEU A 217 -8.63 -27.18 -0.39
N ALA A 218 -9.28 -28.07 -1.14
CA ALA A 218 -10.60 -27.80 -1.72
C ALA A 218 -11.66 -27.59 -0.62
N ASP A 219 -11.67 -28.45 0.40
CA ASP A 219 -12.60 -28.30 1.53
C ASP A 219 -12.33 -27.03 2.34
N PHE A 220 -11.05 -26.71 2.55
CA PHE A 220 -10.65 -25.45 3.18
C PHE A 220 -11.16 -24.25 2.40
N LEU A 221 -10.85 -24.16 1.10
CA LEU A 221 -11.26 -23.03 0.25
C LEU A 221 -12.79 -22.91 0.16
N ASN A 222 -13.51 -24.01 0.03
CA ASN A 222 -14.98 -24.01 0.03
C ASN A 222 -15.56 -23.46 1.34
N ALA A 223 -14.89 -23.70 2.46
CA ALA A 223 -15.36 -23.26 3.77
C ALA A 223 -14.98 -21.80 4.09
N VAL A 224 -13.82 -21.34 3.63
CA VAL A 224 -13.25 -20.03 4.05
C VAL A 224 -13.34 -18.92 3.00
N ALA A 225 -13.66 -19.23 1.74
CA ALA A 225 -13.68 -18.25 0.67
C ALA A 225 -15.10 -17.72 0.38
N GLY A 226 -15.17 -16.62 -0.38
CA GLY A 226 -16.40 -15.90 -0.71
C GLY A 226 -16.80 -14.85 0.32
N GLN A 227 -17.84 -14.09 -0.03
CA GLN A 227 -18.36 -12.98 0.80
C GLN A 227 -19.03 -13.47 2.09
N ASN A 228 -19.65 -14.64 2.03
CA ASN A 228 -20.33 -15.30 3.16
C ASN A 228 -19.71 -16.68 3.40
N PRO A 229 -18.46 -16.75 3.89
CA PRO A 229 -17.77 -18.02 4.09
C PRO A 229 -18.44 -18.80 5.23
N ALA A 230 -18.51 -20.13 5.11
CA ALA A 230 -19.09 -21.00 6.13
C ALA A 230 -18.35 -20.91 7.47
N THR A 231 -17.05 -20.60 7.44
CA THR A 231 -16.26 -20.26 8.62
C THR A 231 -15.21 -19.20 8.30
N ARG A 232 -14.89 -18.37 9.30
CA ARG A 232 -13.76 -17.42 9.27
C ARG A 232 -12.53 -17.93 10.02
N HIS A 233 -12.61 -19.15 10.54
CA HIS A 233 -11.62 -19.72 11.43
C HIS A 233 -11.28 -21.14 10.98
N GLY A 234 -10.34 -21.27 10.06
CA GLY A 234 -10.04 -22.53 9.36
C GLY A 234 -8.57 -22.69 9.01
N GLN A 235 -8.13 -23.94 8.88
CA GLN A 235 -6.79 -24.27 8.42
C GLN A 235 -6.75 -25.56 7.60
N VAL A 236 -5.73 -25.72 6.76
CA VAL A 236 -5.36 -26.97 6.11
C VAL A 236 -3.86 -27.22 6.32
N ILE A 237 -3.51 -28.47 6.59
CA ILE A 237 -2.13 -28.89 6.86
C ILE A 237 -1.69 -29.83 5.74
N PHE A 238 -0.65 -29.44 5.03
CA PHE A 238 0.03 -30.26 4.03
C PHE A 238 1.10 -31.10 4.72
N PRO A 239 1.11 -32.44 4.54
CA PRO A 239 2.10 -33.32 5.18
C PRO A 239 3.54 -33.00 4.77
N SER A 240 3.76 -32.46 3.57
CA SER A 240 5.07 -32.05 3.05
C SER A 240 5.02 -30.79 2.20
N ILE A 241 6.19 -30.17 1.97
CA ILE A 241 6.35 -29.09 0.97
C ILE A 241 5.95 -29.58 -0.43
N SER A 242 6.29 -30.82 -0.79
CA SER A 242 5.86 -31.40 -2.07
C SER A 242 4.34 -31.42 -2.21
N ASP A 243 3.61 -31.85 -1.17
CA ASP A 243 2.14 -31.88 -1.19
C ASP A 243 1.56 -30.46 -1.32
N PHE A 244 2.17 -29.49 -0.63
CA PHE A 244 1.80 -28.09 -0.75
C PHE A 244 2.03 -27.55 -2.17
N LEU A 245 3.20 -27.79 -2.77
CA LEU A 245 3.52 -27.35 -4.13
C LEU A 245 2.72 -28.07 -5.21
N ASN A 246 2.31 -29.31 -4.97
CA ASN A 246 1.44 -30.10 -5.84
C ASN A 246 -0.02 -29.63 -5.79
N ALA A 247 -0.41 -28.85 -4.78
CA ALA A 247 -1.72 -28.21 -4.74
C ALA A 247 -1.82 -27.02 -5.71
N PHE A 248 -0.69 -26.52 -6.22
CA PHE A 248 -0.67 -25.56 -7.32
C PHE A 248 -0.80 -26.29 -8.66
N PRO A 249 -1.46 -25.69 -9.67
CA PRO A 249 -1.35 -26.16 -11.04
C PRO A 249 0.12 -26.29 -11.47
N PRO A 250 0.45 -27.26 -12.33
CA PRO A 250 1.80 -27.39 -12.86
C PRO A 250 2.23 -26.09 -13.56
N PRO A 251 3.52 -25.72 -13.48
CA PRO A 251 4.04 -24.52 -14.15
C PRO A 251 3.72 -24.59 -15.65
N ALA A 252 3.37 -23.45 -16.23
CA ALA A 252 3.13 -23.38 -17.67
C ALA A 252 4.44 -23.63 -18.44
N PRO A 253 4.38 -24.14 -19.68
CA PRO A 253 5.58 -24.29 -20.50
C PRO A 253 6.29 -22.94 -20.68
N ASN A 254 7.62 -22.95 -20.64
CA ASN A 254 8.48 -21.78 -20.86
C ASN A 254 8.29 -20.61 -19.87
N THR A 255 7.75 -20.85 -18.67
CA THR A 255 7.67 -19.82 -17.61
C THR A 255 8.76 -19.96 -16.55
N ALA A 256 9.77 -20.78 -16.81
CA ALA A 256 10.91 -20.94 -15.91
C ALA A 256 11.80 -19.69 -15.96
N VAL A 257 12.31 -19.28 -14.80
CA VAL A 257 13.17 -18.10 -14.65
C VAL A 257 14.55 -18.57 -14.23
N LYS A 258 15.60 -18.09 -14.91
CA LYS A 258 16.98 -18.34 -14.50
C LYS A 258 17.45 -17.24 -13.54
N LEU A 259 17.94 -17.59 -12.36
CA LEU A 259 18.33 -16.61 -11.35
C LEU A 259 19.35 -17.16 -10.37
N GLY A 260 20.51 -16.50 -10.22
CA GLY A 260 21.48 -16.88 -9.19
C GLY A 260 22.06 -18.29 -9.38
N ASP A 261 22.74 -18.77 -8.35
CA ASP A 261 23.36 -20.10 -8.26
C ASP A 261 23.42 -20.46 -6.76
N TRP A 262 22.25 -20.78 -6.19
CA TRP A 262 22.08 -20.98 -4.75
C TRP A 262 22.72 -22.28 -4.27
N ASN A 263 22.90 -23.25 -5.17
CA ASN A 263 23.55 -24.53 -4.87
C ASN A 263 25.04 -24.58 -5.21
N ASP A 264 25.62 -23.48 -5.71
CA ASP A 264 27.05 -23.33 -6.02
C ASP A 264 27.57 -24.43 -6.95
N ASP A 265 26.82 -24.71 -8.02
CA ASP A 265 27.22 -25.69 -9.05
C ASP A 265 27.73 -25.04 -10.34
N GLN A 266 27.88 -23.71 -10.34
CA GLN A 266 28.30 -22.88 -11.47
C GLN A 266 27.29 -22.88 -12.63
N VAL A 267 26.06 -23.34 -12.41
CA VAL A 267 24.96 -23.32 -13.36
C VAL A 267 23.85 -22.43 -12.81
N PRO A 268 23.31 -21.48 -13.60
CA PRO A 268 22.21 -20.67 -13.12
C PRO A 268 20.99 -21.50 -12.72
N ASP A 269 20.49 -21.28 -11.49
CA ASP A 269 19.32 -21.97 -10.96
C ASP A 269 18.09 -21.73 -11.84
N ILE A 270 17.28 -22.78 -12.01
CA ILE A 270 16.02 -22.72 -12.76
C ILE A 270 14.86 -22.72 -11.77
N TYR A 271 14.18 -21.59 -11.67
CA TYR A 271 13.01 -21.41 -10.82
C TYR A 271 11.72 -21.69 -11.60
N GLU A 272 10.85 -22.52 -11.03
CA GLU A 272 9.50 -22.78 -11.54
C GLU A 272 8.48 -21.80 -10.96
N SER A 273 7.74 -21.12 -11.82
CA SER A 273 6.63 -20.26 -11.41
C SER A 273 5.32 -21.04 -11.36
N ARG A 274 4.65 -21.00 -10.21
CA ARG A 274 3.37 -21.68 -9.95
C ARG A 274 2.33 -20.68 -9.43
N VAL A 275 1.10 -20.78 -9.90
CA VAL A 275 0.00 -19.89 -9.49
C VAL A 275 -1.27 -20.70 -9.20
N LEU A 276 -1.72 -20.66 -7.95
CA LEU A 276 -2.97 -21.23 -7.51
C LEU A 276 -4.04 -20.13 -7.51
N LYS A 277 -5.02 -20.24 -8.41
CA LYS A 277 -6.19 -19.36 -8.41
C LYS A 277 -7.17 -19.77 -7.32
N ILE A 278 -7.74 -18.79 -6.62
CA ILE A 278 -8.73 -18.96 -5.57
C ILE A 278 -10.03 -18.30 -6.04
N SER A 279 -11.06 -19.12 -6.31
CA SER A 279 -12.37 -18.66 -6.77
C SER A 279 -13.48 -19.45 -6.06
N PRO A 280 -14.38 -18.80 -5.31
CA PRO A 280 -14.39 -17.36 -5.00
C PRO A 280 -13.15 -16.94 -4.19
N ALA A 281 -12.81 -15.65 -4.18
CA ALA A 281 -11.66 -15.13 -3.43
C ALA A 281 -11.85 -15.27 -1.91
N ILE A 282 -10.77 -15.41 -1.12
CA ILE A 282 -10.86 -15.30 0.34
C ILE A 282 -10.95 -13.82 0.71
N GLU A 283 -12.05 -13.43 1.36
CA GLU A 283 -12.26 -12.06 1.82
C GLU A 283 -11.73 -11.89 3.24
N LEU A 284 -10.79 -10.95 3.40
CA LEU A 284 -10.40 -10.38 4.69
C LEU A 284 -11.12 -9.02 4.79
N SER A 285 -12.26 -8.97 5.47
CA SER A 285 -13.12 -7.79 5.54
C SER A 285 -12.68 -6.84 6.66
N SER A 286 -11.98 -7.34 7.68
CA SER A 286 -11.58 -6.57 8.87
C SER A 286 -10.06 -6.50 9.06
N ALA A 287 -9.60 -5.57 9.91
CA ALA A 287 -8.19 -5.50 10.32
C ALA A 287 -7.78 -6.63 11.29
N ALA A 288 -8.75 -7.32 11.88
CA ALA A 288 -8.51 -8.50 12.72
C ALA A 288 -8.36 -9.77 11.87
N ASP A 289 -8.88 -9.75 10.64
CA ASP A 289 -8.80 -10.88 9.73
C ASP A 289 -7.35 -11.10 9.27
N ARG A 290 -6.94 -12.36 9.26
CA ARG A 290 -5.59 -12.78 8.94
C ARG A 290 -5.59 -14.00 8.04
N PHE A 291 -4.72 -14.01 7.05
CA PHE A 291 -4.36 -15.19 6.27
C PHE A 291 -2.87 -15.48 6.41
N GLU A 292 -2.51 -16.75 6.59
CA GLU A 292 -1.15 -17.17 6.88
C GLU A 292 -0.73 -18.39 6.09
N ILE A 293 0.55 -18.43 5.74
CA ILE A 293 1.25 -19.62 5.27
C ILE A 293 2.48 -19.80 6.14
N SER A 294 2.49 -20.85 6.95
CA SER A 294 3.60 -21.17 7.85
C SER A 294 4.20 -22.51 7.50
N TYR A 295 5.52 -22.62 7.62
CA TYR A 295 6.25 -23.87 7.56
C TYR A 295 6.66 -24.27 8.98
N GLN A 296 6.62 -25.57 9.27
CA GLN A 296 6.78 -26.07 10.65
C GLN A 296 8.15 -25.77 11.27
N ASN A 297 9.20 -25.66 10.45
CA ASN A 297 10.57 -25.46 10.91
C ASN A 297 11.01 -24.03 10.64
N ALA A 298 12.05 -23.57 11.33
CA ALA A 298 12.59 -22.22 11.15
C ALA A 298 13.29 -22.00 9.80
N ALA A 299 13.69 -23.06 9.08
CA ALA A 299 14.38 -23.04 7.79
C ALA A 299 14.20 -24.38 7.06
N LEU A 300 14.37 -24.39 5.73
CA LEU A 300 14.36 -25.60 4.90
C LEU A 300 15.55 -26.50 5.28
N ASN A 301 15.34 -27.82 5.27
CA ASN A 301 16.38 -28.79 5.60
C ASN A 301 17.21 -29.26 4.39
N GLN A 302 17.04 -28.60 3.25
CA GLN A 302 17.75 -28.85 1.99
C GLN A 302 18.11 -27.51 1.37
N VAL A 303 19.14 -27.49 0.52
CA VAL A 303 19.45 -26.33 -0.33
C VAL A 303 18.30 -26.19 -1.31
N ALA A 304 17.43 -25.21 -1.09
CA ALA A 304 16.26 -24.91 -1.89
C ALA A 304 15.81 -23.48 -1.60
N VAL A 305 15.05 -22.89 -2.51
CA VAL A 305 14.48 -21.55 -2.34
C VAL A 305 13.02 -21.55 -2.79
N ILE A 306 12.13 -21.04 -1.94
CA ILE A 306 10.71 -20.89 -2.24
C ILE A 306 10.31 -19.45 -1.92
N TYR A 307 9.93 -18.69 -2.93
CA TYR A 307 9.28 -17.40 -2.75
C TYR A 307 7.77 -17.58 -2.77
N LEU A 308 7.06 -17.11 -1.73
CA LEU A 308 5.61 -17.23 -1.60
C LEU A 308 4.96 -15.86 -1.56
N ARG A 309 3.93 -15.65 -2.37
CA ARG A 309 3.21 -14.37 -2.47
C ARG A 309 1.70 -14.58 -2.51
N VAL A 310 0.97 -13.67 -1.85
CA VAL A 310 -0.48 -13.53 -1.98
C VAL A 310 -0.81 -12.47 -3.05
N LEU A 311 -1.80 -12.74 -3.90
CA LEU A 311 -2.26 -11.85 -4.98
C LEU A 311 -3.73 -11.48 -4.81
N ARG A 312 -4.05 -10.22 -5.13
CA ARG A 312 -5.41 -9.67 -5.01
C ARG A 312 -6.34 -10.30 -6.05
N GLY A 313 -7.54 -10.70 -5.61
CA GLY A 313 -8.63 -11.10 -6.48
C GLY A 313 -9.31 -9.88 -7.10
N GLN A 314 -9.84 -10.03 -8.32
CA GLN A 314 -10.71 -9.01 -8.88
C GLN A 314 -12.02 -8.99 -8.10
N SER A 315 -12.45 -7.81 -7.67
CA SER A 315 -13.80 -7.61 -7.16
C SER A 315 -14.77 -7.84 -8.32
N ILE A 316 -15.67 -8.80 -8.18
CA ILE A 316 -16.82 -8.98 -9.08
C ILE A 316 -17.86 -7.93 -8.69
#